data_AF-A0A2V9VLJ3-F1
#
_entry.id   AF-A0A2V9VLJ3-F1
#
_cell.length_a   1.000
_cell.length_b   1.000
_cell.length_c   1.000
_cell.angle_alpha   90.00
_cell.angle_beta   90.00
_cell.angle_gamma   90.00
#
_symmetry.space_group_name_H-M   'P 1'
#
loop_
_entity.id
_entity.type
_entity.pdbx_description
1 polymer ?
#
loop_
_entity_poly.entity_id
_entity_poly.type
_entity_poly.pdbx_seq_one_letter_code
_entity_poly.pdbx_strand_id
1 'polypeptide(L)'
;MEKRTVLIVSDDAEFPRQISARWQSERNVPAFMLLGSGLGHGLDAMTFDLAIIGAGRGDAMRPALQALEAGGNPVIVVTDEAHLIPAVRREFPRAVAVHRYGGWTDTVVLLAIEVLRRVEAVNRAERAEQVSALMKCHATLGQYMIEMRHTLNNALTSVLGNAELLLLEPGAFSAGVLSQIDTIRNMALRMHEVLQRFSSLEKELTFAGQQSVKEQRAQAAVVGQ
;
A
#
# COMPACT_ATOMS: atom_id res chain seq x y z
N MET A 1 -1.51 -10.16 -12.28
CA MET A 1 -2.10 -8.80 -12.30
C MET A 1 -3.59 -8.99 -12.13
N GLU A 2 -4.18 -8.56 -11.02
CA GLU A 2 -5.63 -8.69 -10.83
C GLU A 2 -6.35 -7.99 -11.97
N LYS A 3 -7.35 -8.66 -12.53
CA LYS A 3 -8.15 -8.12 -13.62
C LYS A 3 -9.09 -7.09 -13.00
N ARG A 4 -8.93 -5.83 -13.40
CA ARG A 4 -9.77 -4.72 -12.93
C ARG A 4 -11.23 -5.01 -13.22
N THR A 5 -12.13 -4.64 -12.32
CA THR A 5 -13.56 -4.93 -12.45
C THR A 5 -14.34 -3.64 -12.66
N VAL A 6 -15.10 -3.56 -13.75
CA VAL A 6 -16.01 -2.46 -14.06
C VAL A 6 -17.44 -2.95 -13.93
N LEU A 7 -18.20 -2.31 -13.05
CA LEU A 7 -19.63 -2.53 -12.90
C LEU A 7 -20.38 -1.65 -13.90
N ILE A 8 -21.28 -2.23 -14.69
CA ILE A 8 -22.17 -1.50 -15.60
C ILE A 8 -23.61 -1.66 -15.09
N VAL A 9 -24.24 -0.54 -14.76
CA VAL A 9 -25.64 -0.48 -14.30
C VAL A 9 -26.49 0.11 -15.40
N SER A 10 -27.37 -0.67 -16.00
CA SER A 10 -28.31 -0.19 -17.02
C SER A 10 -29.45 -1.18 -17.26
N ASP A 11 -30.65 -0.67 -17.54
CA ASP A 11 -31.77 -1.46 -18.06
C ASP A 11 -31.75 -1.61 -19.59
N ASP A 12 -30.92 -0.84 -20.28
CA ASP A 12 -30.73 -0.94 -21.73
C ASP A 12 -29.67 -2.00 -22.04
N ALA A 13 -30.07 -3.10 -22.68
CA ALA A 13 -29.15 -4.17 -23.07
C ALA A 13 -28.15 -3.75 -24.17
N GLU A 14 -28.43 -2.67 -24.92
CA GLU A 14 -27.51 -2.12 -25.92
C GLU A 14 -26.36 -1.34 -25.26
N PHE A 15 -26.64 -0.63 -24.17
CA PHE A 15 -25.66 0.17 -23.43
C PHE A 15 -24.38 -0.60 -23.02
N PRO A 16 -24.45 -1.72 -22.26
CA PRO A 16 -23.26 -2.47 -21.86
C PRO A 16 -22.55 -3.10 -23.07
N ARG A 17 -23.29 -3.46 -24.14
CA ARG A 17 -22.72 -4.00 -25.38
C ARG A 17 -21.88 -2.96 -26.10
N GLN A 18 -22.37 -1.74 -26.24
CA GLN A 18 -21.64 -0.65 -26.89
C GLN A 18 -20.34 -0.30 -26.15
N ILE A 19 -20.39 -0.23 -24.81
CA ILE A 19 -19.20 0.01 -23.97
C ILE A 19 -18.19 -1.14 -24.12
N SER A 20 -18.66 -2.38 -23.98
CA SER A 20 -17.79 -3.56 -24.06
C SER A 20 -17.14 -3.69 -25.43
N ALA A 21 -17.91 -3.49 -26.50
CA ALA A 21 -17.40 -3.54 -27.87
C ALA A 21 -16.33 -2.46 -28.12
N ARG A 22 -16.55 -1.23 -27.65
CA ARG A 22 -15.55 -0.18 -27.76
C ARG A 22 -14.29 -0.47 -26.94
N TRP A 23 -14.43 -1.09 -25.78
CA TRP A 23 -13.29 -1.44 -24.93
C TRP A 23 -12.43 -2.57 -25.50
N GLN A 24 -12.97 -3.43 -26.37
CA GLN A 24 -12.20 -4.53 -26.98
C GLN A 24 -11.03 -4.06 -27.85
N SER A 25 -11.07 -2.83 -28.36
CA SER A 25 -9.94 -2.25 -29.11
C SER A 25 -8.83 -1.72 -28.20
N GLU A 26 -9.03 -1.70 -26.89
CA GLU A 26 -8.05 -1.21 -25.91
C GLU A 26 -7.12 -2.32 -25.46
N ARG A 27 -5.87 -1.97 -25.15
CA ARG A 27 -4.84 -2.94 -24.74
C ARG A 27 -5.21 -3.71 -23.46
N ASN A 28 -5.94 -3.07 -22.56
CA ASN A 28 -6.31 -3.63 -21.25
C ASN A 28 -7.83 -3.66 -21.09
N VAL A 29 -8.40 -4.86 -21.18
CA VAL A 29 -9.84 -5.08 -21.04
C VAL A 29 -10.17 -5.53 -19.60
N PRO A 30 -11.00 -4.77 -18.86
CA PRO A 30 -11.43 -5.15 -17.52
C PRO A 30 -12.38 -6.35 -17.54
N ALA A 31 -12.64 -6.93 -16.37
CA ALA A 31 -13.79 -7.77 -16.14
C ALA A 31 -15.03 -6.88 -16.04
N PHE A 32 -16.09 -7.24 -16.75
CA PHE A 32 -17.36 -6.51 -16.68
C PHE A 32 -18.34 -7.27 -15.80
N MET A 33 -19.00 -6.54 -14.91
CA MET A 33 -20.12 -7.00 -14.10
C MET A 33 -21.35 -6.20 -14.52
N LEU A 34 -22.47 -6.86 -14.81
CA LEU A 34 -23.69 -6.19 -15.27
C LEU A 34 -24.77 -6.26 -14.19
N LEU A 35 -25.46 -5.14 -13.95
CA LEU A 35 -26.57 -5.04 -13.02
C LEU A 35 -27.70 -4.22 -13.66
N GLY A 36 -28.96 -4.61 -13.40
CA GLY A 36 -30.12 -3.78 -13.75
C GLY A 36 -30.29 -2.61 -12.77
N SER A 37 -30.99 -1.55 -13.18
CA SER A 37 -31.09 -0.30 -12.40
C SER A 37 -31.88 -0.44 -11.09
N GLY A 38 -32.65 -1.52 -10.93
CA GLY A 38 -33.56 -1.74 -9.80
C GLY A 38 -32.94 -2.29 -8.51
N LEU A 39 -31.61 -2.47 -8.44
CA LEU A 39 -30.96 -3.21 -7.34
C LEU A 39 -29.97 -2.34 -6.57
N GLY A 40 -30.46 -1.31 -5.86
CA GLY A 40 -29.64 -0.48 -4.97
C GLY A 40 -29.04 -1.23 -3.77
N HIS A 41 -29.66 -2.34 -3.33
CA HIS A 41 -29.28 -3.07 -2.11
C HIS A 41 -28.20 -4.15 -2.29
N GLY A 42 -27.75 -4.41 -3.52
CA GLY A 42 -26.72 -5.43 -3.82
C GLY A 42 -25.32 -4.88 -4.05
N LEU A 43 -25.16 -3.55 -4.07
CA LEU A 43 -23.91 -2.88 -4.44
C LEU A 43 -22.85 -2.93 -3.34
N ASP A 44 -23.27 -2.92 -2.07
CA ASP A 44 -22.37 -2.88 -0.91
C ASP A 44 -21.52 -4.16 -0.76
N ALA A 45 -22.00 -5.30 -1.27
CA ALA A 45 -21.31 -6.58 -1.19
C ALA A 45 -20.40 -6.86 -2.41
N MET A 46 -20.45 -6.04 -3.45
CA MET A 46 -19.69 -6.24 -4.68
C MET A 46 -18.37 -5.47 -4.65
N THR A 47 -17.27 -6.15 -4.94
CA THR A 47 -15.96 -5.51 -5.12
C THR A 47 -15.75 -5.15 -6.59
N PHE A 48 -15.67 -3.87 -6.91
CA PHE A 48 -15.37 -3.33 -8.24
C PHE A 48 -14.54 -2.06 -8.14
N ASP A 49 -13.79 -1.73 -9.20
CA ASP A 49 -12.88 -0.58 -9.24
C ASP A 49 -13.55 0.69 -9.80
N LEU A 50 -14.62 0.53 -10.58
CA LEU A 50 -15.36 1.61 -11.24
C LEU A 50 -16.79 1.18 -11.56
N ALA A 51 -17.76 2.06 -11.36
CA ALA A 51 -19.13 1.89 -11.85
C ALA A 51 -19.44 2.80 -13.03
N ILE A 52 -20.14 2.29 -14.04
CA ILE A 52 -20.67 3.05 -15.18
C ILE A 52 -22.19 2.88 -15.19
N ILE A 53 -22.92 3.97 -15.02
CA ILE A 53 -24.37 3.97 -15.01
C ILE A 53 -24.87 4.53 -16.34
N GLY A 54 -25.71 3.77 -17.04
CA GLY A 54 -26.38 4.23 -18.25
C GLY A 54 -27.73 4.88 -17.95
N ALA A 55 -28.13 5.82 -18.81
CA ALA A 55 -29.40 6.52 -18.71
C ALA A 55 -30.60 5.54 -18.82
N GLY A 56 -31.16 5.15 -17.68
CA GLY A 56 -32.59 4.85 -17.56
C GLY A 56 -33.32 6.09 -17.02
N ARG A 57 -34.65 6.17 -17.20
CA ARG A 57 -35.50 7.30 -16.74
C ARG A 57 -35.05 7.78 -15.35
N GLY A 58 -34.75 9.09 -15.21
CA GLY A 58 -33.91 9.69 -14.16
C GLY A 58 -34.19 9.35 -12.69
N ASP A 59 -35.35 8.77 -12.36
CA ASP A 59 -35.71 8.38 -10.99
C ASP A 59 -34.99 7.10 -10.50
N ALA A 60 -34.59 6.18 -11.38
CA ALA A 60 -33.93 4.93 -10.99
C ALA A 60 -32.42 5.10 -10.71
N MET A 61 -31.82 6.20 -11.15
CA MET A 61 -30.37 6.44 -11.08
C MET A 61 -29.91 6.91 -9.70
N ARG A 62 -30.76 7.67 -8.99
CA ARG A 62 -30.39 8.32 -7.72
C ARG A 62 -30.09 7.32 -6.59
N PRO A 63 -30.89 6.26 -6.37
CA PRO A 63 -30.59 5.27 -5.34
C PRO A 63 -29.27 4.52 -5.59
N ALA A 64 -28.97 4.20 -6.85
CA ALA A 64 -27.70 3.57 -7.21
C ALA A 64 -26.51 4.51 -6.93
N LEU A 65 -26.63 5.79 -7.27
CA LEU A 65 -25.60 6.79 -6.96
C LEU A 65 -25.37 6.97 -5.46
N GLN A 66 -26.43 6.97 -4.66
CA GLN A 66 -26.32 7.06 -3.20
C GLN A 66 -25.57 5.86 -2.59
N ALA A 67 -25.89 4.65 -3.04
CA ALA A 67 -25.18 3.45 -2.60
C ALA A 67 -23.70 3.48 -3.00
N LEU A 68 -23.39 3.90 -4.23
CA LEU A 68 -22.01 3.96 -4.72
C LEU A 68 -21.18 5.06 -4.05
N GLU A 69 -21.78 6.21 -3.73
CA GLU A 69 -21.11 7.28 -2.98
C GLU A 69 -20.74 6.81 -1.57
N ALA A 70 -21.62 6.05 -0.91
CA ALA A 70 -21.34 5.44 0.40
C ALA A 70 -20.18 4.43 0.33
N GLY A 71 -20.08 3.66 -0.75
CA GLY A 71 -18.98 2.74 -1.01
C GLY A 71 -17.66 3.42 -1.39
N GLY A 72 -17.67 4.71 -1.73
CA GLY A 72 -16.47 5.47 -2.09
C GLY A 72 -15.89 5.16 -3.48
N ASN A 73 -16.52 4.26 -4.25
CA ASN A 73 -16.04 3.87 -5.57
C ASN A 73 -16.32 4.98 -6.60
N PRO A 74 -15.41 5.24 -7.55
CA PRO A 74 -15.67 6.23 -8.59
C PRO A 74 -16.80 5.78 -9.52
N VAL A 75 -17.60 6.74 -9.96
CA VAL A 75 -18.78 6.48 -10.80
C VAL A 75 -18.76 7.36 -12.04
N ILE A 76 -19.04 6.78 -13.20
CA ILE A 76 -19.33 7.52 -14.44
C ILE A 76 -20.82 7.40 -14.72
N VAL A 77 -21.48 8.53 -14.88
CA VAL A 77 -22.90 8.59 -15.23
C VAL A 77 -23.03 9.02 -16.67
N VAL A 78 -23.69 8.22 -17.49
CA VAL A 78 -23.99 8.55 -18.89
C VAL A 78 -25.46 8.93 -18.97
N THR A 79 -25.76 10.18 -19.32
CA THR A 79 -27.12 10.72 -19.37
C THR A 79 -27.46 11.29 -20.75
N ASP A 80 -28.67 11.05 -21.24
CA ASP A 80 -29.24 11.72 -22.41
C ASP A 80 -29.64 13.18 -22.10
N GLU A 81 -29.76 13.52 -20.82
CA GLU A 81 -30.23 14.81 -20.35
C GLU A 81 -29.07 15.70 -19.88
N ALA A 82 -28.51 16.51 -20.78
CA ALA A 82 -27.38 17.39 -20.48
C ALA A 82 -27.61 18.33 -19.28
N HIS A 83 -28.86 18.74 -19.05
CA HIS A 83 -29.22 19.64 -17.95
C HIS A 83 -29.11 19.01 -16.56
N LEU A 84 -29.06 17.67 -16.46
CA LEU A 84 -28.86 16.95 -15.19
C LEU A 84 -27.39 16.90 -14.74
N ILE A 85 -26.43 17.14 -15.65
CA ILE A 85 -24.99 17.05 -15.36
C ILE A 85 -24.55 17.96 -14.18
N PRO A 86 -24.94 19.25 -14.12
CA PRO A 86 -24.57 20.10 -12.99
C PRO A 86 -25.17 19.63 -11.67
N ALA A 87 -26.40 19.09 -11.69
CA ALA A 87 -27.07 18.59 -10.50
C ALA A 87 -26.36 17.34 -9.95
N VAL A 88 -26.03 16.37 -10.81
CA VAL A 88 -25.29 15.16 -10.43
C VAL A 88 -23.92 15.51 -9.86
N ARG A 89 -23.17 16.43 -10.49
CA ARG A 89 -21.85 16.86 -9.98
C ARG A 89 -21.92 17.56 -8.63
N ARG A 90 -23.01 18.29 -8.36
CA ARG A 90 -23.21 18.99 -7.08
C ARG A 90 -23.61 18.03 -5.96
N GLU A 91 -24.43 17.03 -6.28
CA GLU A 91 -24.98 16.09 -5.31
C GLU A 91 -24.02 14.92 -5.02
N PHE A 92 -23.26 14.47 -6.02
CA PHE A 92 -22.36 13.32 -5.96
C PHE A 92 -20.96 13.71 -6.45
N PRO A 93 -20.09 14.24 -5.56
CA PRO A 93 -18.78 14.78 -5.96
C PRO A 93 -17.83 13.74 -6.59
N ARG A 94 -18.02 12.45 -6.31
CA ARG A 94 -17.24 11.35 -6.91
C ARG A 94 -17.79 10.86 -8.24
N ALA A 95 -18.99 11.32 -8.63
CA ALA A 95 -19.61 10.96 -9.89
C ALA A 95 -19.19 11.92 -11.02
N VAL A 96 -18.76 11.36 -12.14
CA VAL A 96 -18.47 12.12 -13.37
C VAL A 96 -19.59 11.87 -14.36
N ALA A 97 -20.43 12.89 -14.56
CA ALA A 97 -21.51 12.83 -15.54
C ALA A 97 -21.04 13.23 -16.96
N VAL A 98 -21.41 12.41 -17.94
CA VAL A 98 -21.10 12.49 -19.36
C VAL A 98 -22.43 12.50 -20.14
N HIS A 99 -22.54 13.42 -21.11
CA HIS A 99 -23.70 13.49 -21.99
C HIS A 99 -23.61 12.43 -23.10
N ARG A 100 -24.69 11.68 -23.35
CA ARG A 100 -24.79 10.66 -24.40
C ARG A 100 -25.05 11.32 -25.76
N TYR A 101 -24.05 12.04 -26.26
CA TYR A 101 -24.05 12.62 -27.61
C TYR A 101 -22.86 12.11 -28.42
N GLY A 102 -22.93 12.20 -29.75
CA GLY A 102 -22.02 11.54 -30.72
C GLY A 102 -20.59 11.29 -30.22
N GLY A 103 -20.13 10.04 -30.31
CA GLY A 103 -18.82 9.62 -29.78
C GLY A 103 -18.78 9.42 -28.25
N TRP A 104 -19.94 9.33 -27.59
CA TRP A 104 -20.00 9.15 -26.13
C TRP A 104 -19.28 7.89 -25.64
N THR A 105 -19.27 6.81 -26.42
CA THR A 105 -18.59 5.55 -26.06
C THR A 105 -17.07 5.74 -25.97
N ASP A 106 -16.46 6.45 -26.92
CA ASP A 106 -15.05 6.82 -26.89
C ASP A 106 -14.72 7.63 -25.63
N THR A 107 -15.56 8.63 -25.33
CA THR A 107 -15.39 9.50 -24.17
C THR A 107 -15.48 8.73 -22.86
N VAL A 108 -16.49 7.87 -22.72
CA VAL A 108 -16.71 7.06 -21.52
C VAL A 108 -15.59 6.05 -21.34
N VAL A 109 -15.17 5.34 -22.39
CA VAL A 109 -14.08 4.36 -22.30
C VAL A 109 -12.76 5.05 -21.96
N LEU A 110 -12.43 6.18 -22.59
CA LEU A 110 -11.22 6.95 -22.26
C LEU A 110 -11.23 7.41 -20.80
N LEU A 111 -12.35 8.00 -20.35
CA LEU A 111 -12.50 8.46 -18.97
C LEU A 111 -12.37 7.29 -17.99
N ALA A 112 -13.00 6.17 -18.31
CA ALA A 112 -12.99 4.98 -17.47
C ALA A 112 -11.59 4.36 -17.37
N ILE A 113 -10.81 4.34 -18.45
CA ILE A 113 -9.40 3.93 -18.42
C ILE A 113 -8.60 4.83 -17.47
N GLU A 114 -8.79 6.14 -17.57
CA GLU A 114 -8.04 7.10 -16.76
C GLU A 114 -8.43 7.04 -15.29
N VAL A 115 -9.72 6.87 -14.99
CA VAL A 115 -10.21 6.61 -13.63
C VAL A 115 -9.60 5.33 -13.06
N LEU A 116 -9.58 4.23 -13.83
CA LEU A 116 -8.96 2.97 -13.41
C LEU A 116 -7.45 3.11 -13.16
N ARG A 117 -6.74 3.89 -13.97
CA ARG A 117 -5.32 4.21 -13.73
C ARG A 117 -5.13 4.98 -12.43
N ARG A 118 -6.00 5.96 -12.16
CA ARG A 118 -5.98 6.72 -10.91
C ARG A 118 -6.24 5.82 -9.70
N VAL A 119 -7.24 4.96 -9.76
CA VAL A 119 -7.54 3.98 -8.69
C VAL A 119 -6.33 3.10 -8.43
N GLU A 120 -5.68 2.57 -9.48
CA GLU A 120 -4.48 1.77 -9.32
C GLU A 120 -3.32 2.56 -8.69
N ALA A 121 -3.10 3.79 -9.14
CA ALA A 121 -2.03 4.64 -8.62
C ALA A 121 -2.24 4.94 -7.13
N VAL A 122 -3.48 5.24 -6.71
CA VAL A 122 -3.83 5.46 -5.31
C VAL A 122 -3.64 4.18 -4.49
N ASN A 123 -4.18 3.05 -4.93
CA ASN A 123 -4.02 1.77 -4.23
C ASN A 123 -2.54 1.38 -4.11
N ARG A 124 -1.73 1.66 -5.12
CA ARG A 124 -0.28 1.42 -5.08
C ARG A 124 0.42 2.34 -4.08
N ALA A 125 0.02 3.61 -4.04
CA ALA A 125 0.56 4.58 -3.08
C ALA A 125 0.22 4.18 -1.63
N GLU A 126 -1.04 3.84 -1.36
CA GLU A 126 -1.48 3.41 -0.02
C GLU A 126 -0.72 2.15 0.45
N ARG A 127 -0.55 1.15 -0.42
CA ARG A 127 0.26 -0.04 -0.09
C ARG A 127 1.72 0.32 0.16
N ALA A 128 2.30 1.22 -0.63
CA ALA A 128 3.67 1.67 -0.44
C ALA A 128 3.83 2.45 0.88
N GLU A 129 2.83 3.25 1.26
CA GLU A 129 2.80 3.95 2.55
C GLU A 129 2.71 2.97 3.73
N GLN A 130 1.86 1.94 3.65
CA GLN A 130 1.76 0.91 4.68
C GLN A 130 3.08 0.15 4.87
N VAL A 131 3.70 -0.29 3.77
CA VAL A 131 5.02 -0.93 3.82
C VAL A 131 6.07 0.02 4.36
N SER A 132 6.05 1.29 3.94
CA SER A 132 6.99 2.30 4.45
C SER A 132 6.81 2.54 5.95
N ALA A 133 5.59 2.52 6.47
CA ALA A 133 5.33 2.69 7.90
C ALA A 133 5.95 1.56 8.73
N LEU A 134 5.81 0.32 8.27
CA LEU A 134 6.47 -0.84 8.90
C LEU A 134 7.99 -0.74 8.83
N MET A 135 8.55 -0.38 7.67
CA MET A 135 9.99 -0.21 7.50
C MET A 135 10.55 0.92 8.39
N LYS A 136 9.81 2.02 8.57
CA LYS A 136 10.19 3.09 9.49
C LYS A 136 10.28 2.58 10.94
N CYS A 137 9.34 1.75 11.38
CA CYS A 137 9.39 1.15 12.71
C CYS A 137 10.66 0.29 12.91
N HIS A 138 10.99 -0.57 11.94
CA HIS A 138 12.22 -1.37 11.98
C HIS A 138 13.49 -0.51 11.96
N ALA A 139 13.50 0.57 11.17
CA ALA A 139 14.62 1.52 11.14
C ALA A 139 14.80 2.22 12.50
N THR A 140 13.70 2.66 13.15
CA THR A 140 13.75 3.25 14.49
C THR A 140 14.30 2.26 15.53
N LEU A 141 13.88 0.99 15.47
CA LEU A 141 14.42 -0.03 16.36
C LEU A 141 15.92 -0.26 16.13
N GLY A 142 16.36 -0.34 14.87
CA GLY A 142 17.77 -0.46 14.52
C GLY A 142 18.60 0.74 15.00
N GLN A 143 18.07 1.95 14.84
CA GLN A 143 18.68 3.17 15.34
C GLN A 143 18.86 3.13 16.86
N TYR A 144 17.82 2.72 17.60
CA TYR A 144 17.90 2.56 19.05
C TYR A 144 18.96 1.52 19.47
N MET A 145 19.08 0.41 18.76
CA MET A 145 20.12 -0.60 19.03
C MET A 145 21.54 -0.03 18.84
N ILE A 146 21.75 0.78 17.80
CA ILE A 146 23.06 1.44 17.55
C ILE A 146 23.36 2.43 18.67
N GLU A 147 22.38 3.23 19.08
CA GLU A 147 22.53 4.19 20.18
C GLU A 147 22.84 3.51 21.51
N MET A 148 22.17 2.39 21.82
CA MET A 148 22.38 1.65 23.07
C MET A 148 23.68 0.84 23.12
N ARG A 149 24.40 0.69 22.00
CA ARG A 149 25.63 -0.12 21.91
C ARG A 149 26.66 0.25 22.98
N HIS A 150 26.94 1.54 23.18
CA HIS A 150 27.94 1.99 24.15
C HIS A 150 27.53 1.63 25.58
N THR A 151 26.27 1.88 25.93
CA THR A 151 25.71 1.55 27.25
C THR A 151 25.77 0.04 27.52
N LEU A 152 25.37 -0.77 26.54
CA LEU A 152 25.41 -2.24 26.66
C LEU A 152 26.85 -2.75 26.79
N ASN A 153 27.80 -2.23 25.99
CA ASN A 153 29.21 -2.61 26.10
C ASN A 153 29.81 -2.25 27.46
N ASN A 154 29.49 -1.07 27.99
CA ASN A 154 29.96 -0.66 29.32
C ASN A 154 29.41 -1.58 30.42
N ALA A 155 28.12 -1.91 30.37
CA ALA A 155 27.49 -2.82 31.33
C ALA A 155 28.10 -4.23 31.25
N LEU A 156 28.28 -4.78 30.04
CA LEU A 156 28.89 -6.10 29.84
C LEU A 156 30.35 -6.13 30.29
N THR A 157 31.12 -5.08 30.02
CA THR A 157 32.51 -4.97 30.48
C THR A 157 32.58 -5.00 32.01
N SER A 158 31.66 -4.32 32.69
CA SER A 158 31.57 -4.35 34.15
C SER A 158 31.17 -5.72 34.69
N VAL A 159 30.15 -6.37 34.12
CA VAL A 159 29.72 -7.73 34.53
C VAL A 159 30.85 -8.74 34.33
N LEU A 160 31.52 -8.69 33.18
CA LEU A 160 32.62 -9.59 32.86
C LEU A 160 33.79 -9.39 33.82
N GLY A 161 34.23 -8.14 34.02
CA GLY A 161 35.34 -7.83 34.92
C GLY A 161 35.05 -8.24 36.36
N ASN A 162 33.84 -8.01 36.87
CA ASN A 162 33.45 -8.46 38.21
C ASN A 162 33.45 -10.00 38.32
N ALA A 163 32.93 -10.72 37.32
CA ALA A 163 32.95 -12.18 37.32
C ALA A 163 34.38 -12.73 37.30
N GLU A 164 35.27 -12.12 36.52
CA GLU A 164 36.70 -12.49 36.48
C GLU A 164 37.41 -12.24 37.81
N LEU A 165 37.18 -11.08 38.44
CA LEU A 165 37.74 -10.78 39.77
C LEU A 165 37.28 -11.79 40.82
N LEU A 166 35.99 -12.12 40.86
CA LEU A 166 35.45 -13.09 41.82
C LEU A 166 35.99 -14.52 41.60
N LEU A 167 36.30 -14.89 40.36
CA LEU A 167 36.92 -16.19 40.04
C LEU A 167 38.40 -16.25 40.42
N LEU A 168 39.07 -15.11 40.58
CA LEU A 168 40.48 -15.03 40.96
C LEU A 168 40.72 -15.10 42.47
N GLU A 169 39.69 -14.89 43.30
CA GLU A 169 39.81 -14.95 44.76
C GLU A 169 39.84 -16.40 45.29
N PRO A 170 40.99 -16.90 45.79
CA PRO A 170 41.10 -18.29 46.23
C PRO A 170 40.33 -18.52 47.54
N GLY A 171 39.46 -19.53 47.55
CA GLY A 171 38.76 -19.98 48.76
C GLY A 171 37.61 -19.07 49.23
N ALA A 172 37.29 -18.00 48.51
CA ALA A 172 36.18 -17.10 48.85
C ALA A 172 34.79 -17.73 48.63
N PHE A 173 34.68 -18.66 47.69
CA PHE A 173 33.40 -19.24 47.26
C PHE A 173 33.43 -20.77 47.19
N SER A 174 32.25 -21.38 47.34
CA SER A 174 32.08 -22.82 47.13
C SER A 174 32.16 -23.18 45.64
N ALA A 175 32.44 -24.46 45.33
CA ALA A 175 32.51 -24.96 43.96
C ALA A 175 31.22 -24.68 43.14
N GLY A 176 30.05 -24.75 43.77
CA GLY A 176 28.77 -24.44 43.12
C GLY A 176 28.63 -22.97 42.75
N VAL A 177 29.07 -22.06 43.63
CA VAL A 177 29.06 -20.61 43.35
C VAL A 177 30.07 -20.26 42.26
N LEU A 178 31.27 -20.85 42.28
CA LEU A 178 32.26 -20.66 41.22
C LEU A 178 31.73 -21.10 39.84
N SER A 179 31.01 -22.23 39.77
CA SER A 179 30.38 -22.69 38.53
C SER A 179 29.30 -21.72 38.01
N GLN A 180 28.53 -21.08 38.91
CA GLN A 180 27.56 -20.06 38.52
C GLN A 180 28.23 -18.78 38.01
N ILE A 181 29.30 -18.32 38.68
CA ILE A 181 30.07 -17.15 38.24
C ILE A 181 30.68 -17.40 36.86
N ASP A 182 31.20 -18.61 36.60
CA ASP A 182 31.70 -18.99 35.29
C ASP A 182 30.60 -18.99 34.21
N THR A 183 29.38 -19.43 34.56
CA THR A 183 28.23 -19.36 33.66
C THR A 183 27.88 -17.91 33.31
N ILE A 184 27.89 -17.00 34.29
CA ILE A 184 27.66 -15.55 34.08
C ILE A 184 28.73 -14.97 33.15
N ARG A 185 30.01 -15.29 33.39
CA ARG A 185 31.13 -14.89 32.54
C ARG A 185 30.92 -15.33 31.08
N ASN A 186 30.60 -16.60 30.88
CA ASN A 186 30.37 -17.16 29.55
C ASN A 186 29.15 -16.52 28.84
N MET A 187 28.09 -16.18 29.58
CA MET A 187 26.95 -15.45 29.03
C MET A 187 27.28 -14.00 28.67
N ALA A 188 28.08 -13.30 29.48
CA ALA A 188 28.54 -11.95 29.16
C ALA A 188 29.40 -11.94 27.89
N LEU A 189 30.32 -12.90 27.72
CA LEU A 189 31.12 -13.05 26.50
C LEU A 189 30.25 -13.32 25.27
N ARG A 190 29.27 -14.23 25.37
CA ARG A 190 28.34 -14.52 24.27
C ARG A 190 27.53 -13.29 23.87
N MET A 191 27.08 -12.48 24.84
CA MET A 191 26.39 -11.22 24.55
C MET A 191 27.31 -10.21 23.85
N HIS A 192 28.57 -10.12 24.27
CA HIS A 192 29.56 -9.25 23.64
C HIS A 192 29.78 -9.61 22.15
N GLU A 193 29.89 -10.90 21.82
CA GLU A 193 29.99 -11.37 20.43
C GLU A 193 28.76 -11.00 19.59
N VAL A 194 27.55 -11.12 20.15
CA VAL A 194 26.31 -10.74 19.46
C VAL A 194 26.31 -9.24 19.13
N LEU A 195 26.71 -8.38 20.06
CA LEU A 195 26.82 -6.93 19.82
C LEU A 195 27.89 -6.59 18.77
N GLN A 196 29.01 -7.31 18.73
CA GLN A 196 30.01 -7.14 17.68
C GLN A 196 29.47 -7.50 16.30
N ARG A 197 28.66 -8.58 16.20
CA ARG A 197 27.99 -8.94 14.94
C ARG A 197 27.03 -7.85 14.48
N PHE A 198 26.23 -7.27 15.37
CA PHE A 198 25.38 -6.12 15.02
C PHE A 198 26.18 -4.91 14.53
N SER A 199 27.32 -4.62 15.16
CA SER A 199 28.20 -3.51 14.73
C SER A 199 28.85 -3.76 13.35
N SER A 200 29.09 -5.03 13.01
CA SER A 200 29.60 -5.40 11.69
C SER A 200 28.52 -5.25 10.62
N LEU A 201 27.30 -5.71 10.93
CA LEU A 201 26.15 -5.58 10.05
C LEU A 201 25.78 -4.10 9.79
N GLU A 202 25.87 -3.23 10.80
CA GLU A 202 25.68 -1.78 10.63
C GLU A 202 26.64 -1.20 9.58
N LYS A 203 27.92 -1.57 9.62
CA LYS A 203 28.93 -1.10 8.67
C LYS A 203 28.64 -1.59 7.25
N GLU A 204 28.26 -2.86 7.09
CA GLU A 204 27.87 -3.43 5.79
C GLU A 204 26.66 -2.71 5.20
N LEU A 205 25.61 -2.48 6.00
CA LEU A 205 24.40 -1.78 5.58
C LEU A 205 24.69 -0.32 5.20
N THR A 206 25.54 0.37 5.97
CA THR A 206 25.94 1.75 5.68
C THR A 206 26.69 1.83 4.35
N PHE A 207 27.61 0.89 4.10
CA PHE A 207 28.37 0.83 2.86
C PHE A 207 27.46 0.52 1.66
N ALA A 208 26.57 -0.48 1.79
CA ALA A 208 25.61 -0.83 0.75
C ALA A 208 24.67 0.34 0.40
N GLY A 209 24.21 1.09 1.41
CA GLY A 209 23.41 2.29 1.21
C GLY A 209 24.15 3.39 0.43
N GLN A 210 25.42 3.65 0.76
CA GLN A 210 26.24 4.63 0.05
C GLN A 210 26.51 4.23 -1.41
N GLN A 211 26.69 2.94 -1.67
CA GLN A 211 26.89 2.42 -3.03
C GLN A 211 25.62 2.58 -3.88
N SER A 212 24.46 2.23 -3.35
CA SER A 212 23.16 2.40 -4.03
C SER A 212 22.89 3.86 -4.40
N VAL A 213 23.17 4.81 -3.51
CA VAL A 213 23.02 6.26 -3.80
C VAL A 213 23.96 6.73 -4.91
N LYS A 214 25.20 6.22 -4.96
CA LYS A 214 26.16 6.55 -6.03
C LYS A 214 25.70 6.00 -7.38
N GLU A 215 25.21 4.78 -7.42
CA GLU A 215 24.69 4.13 -8.64
C GLU A 215 23.45 4.85 -9.19
N GLN A 216 22.51 5.22 -8.31
CA GLN A 216 21.32 6.00 -8.69
C GLN A 216 21.69 7.38 -9.26
N ARG A 217 22.67 8.07 -8.67
CA ARG A 217 23.15 9.36 -9.19
C ARG A 217 23.85 9.22 -10.55
N ALA A 218 24.62 8.15 -10.74
CA ALA A 218 25.24 7.87 -12.02
C ALA A 218 24.21 7.60 -13.12
N GLN A 219 23.16 6.81 -12.83
CA GLN A 219 22.07 6.56 -13.79
C GLN A 219 21.26 7.82 -14.11
N ALA A 220 20.95 8.65 -13.11
CA ALA A 220 20.24 9.92 -13.35
C ALA A 220 21.05 10.90 -14.23
N ALA A 221 22.40 10.89 -14.11
CA ALA A 221 23.27 11.70 -14.94
C ALA A 221 23.36 11.21 -16.40
N VAL A 222 23.15 9.91 -16.65
CA VAL A 222 23.16 9.30 -17.99
C VAL A 222 21.82 9.49 -18.72
N VAL A 223 20.69 9.52 -18.00
CA VAL A 223 19.35 9.73 -18.58
C VAL A 223 19.07 11.22 -18.89
N GLY A 224 19.85 12.13 -18.30
CA GLY A 224 19.74 13.58 -18.52
C GLY A 224 20.61 14.14 -19.66
N GLN A 225 21.28 13.29 -20.46
CA GLN A 225 22.04 13.65 -21.66
C GLN A 225 21.35 13.10 -22.91
#